data_AF-A0A5B7AM55-F1
#
_entry.id   AF-A0A5B7AM55-F1
#
_cell.length_a   1.000
_cell.length_b   1.000
_cell.length_c   1.000
_cell.angle_alpha   90.00
_cell.angle_beta   90.00
_cell.angle_gamma   90.00
#
_symmetry.space_group_name_H-M   'P 1'
#
loop_
_entity.id
_entity.type
_entity.pdbx_description
1 polymer ?
#
loop_
_entity_poly.entity_id
_entity_poly.type
_entity_poly.pdbx_seq_one_letter_code
_entity_poly.pdbx_strand_id
1 'polypeptide(L)'
;SSSLSLSLSLYTVHTSVKIESDRKRKKSSISSADRTDKNKKKSKMSSDKVRASHILIKHQGSRRKASWKDPEGQVIMNTTRDSAVSQLKALRDDIVSGKAKFDDVAAGYSDCSSAKRGGDLGRHCGY
;
A
#
# COMPACT_ATOMS: atom_id res chain seq x y z
N SER A 1 -24.62 -9.63 20.74
CA SER A 1 -23.33 -9.06 21.15
C SER A 1 -22.62 -8.46 19.95
N SER A 2 -22.77 -7.16 19.76
CA SER A 2 -22.34 -6.44 18.55
C SER A 2 -20.90 -5.96 18.72
N SER A 3 -19.94 -6.69 18.16
CA SER A 3 -18.51 -6.37 18.28
C SER A 3 -18.05 -5.46 17.15
N LEU A 4 -17.93 -4.16 17.45
CA LEU A 4 -17.38 -3.14 16.58
C LEU A 4 -15.87 -3.36 16.39
N SER A 5 -15.46 -3.62 15.15
CA SER A 5 -14.05 -3.69 14.75
C SER A 5 -13.46 -2.28 14.72
N LEU A 6 -12.58 -1.96 15.66
CA LEU A 6 -11.80 -0.73 15.64
C LEU A 6 -10.60 -0.88 14.70
N SER A 7 -10.80 -0.53 13.43
CA SER A 7 -9.72 -0.30 12.46
C SER A 7 -9.23 1.14 12.59
N LEU A 8 -8.12 1.38 13.30
CA LEU A 8 -7.46 2.69 13.25
C LEU A 8 -6.62 2.77 11.98
N SER A 9 -7.16 3.40 10.95
CA SER A 9 -6.48 3.75 9.71
C SER A 9 -5.62 5.00 9.95
N LEU A 10 -4.33 4.83 10.22
CA LEU A 10 -3.38 5.94 10.24
C LEU A 10 -2.97 6.27 8.80
N TYR A 11 -3.51 7.38 8.27
CA TYR A 11 -3.18 7.89 6.95
C TYR A 11 -1.89 8.71 7.02
N THR A 12 -0.76 8.13 6.60
CA THR A 12 0.47 8.89 6.34
C THR A 12 0.54 9.22 4.86
N VAL A 13 0.35 10.50 4.53
CA VAL A 13 0.48 11.03 3.16
C VAL A 13 1.95 11.39 2.94
N HIS A 14 2.68 10.62 2.13
CA HIS A 14 4.03 10.97 1.72
C HIS A 14 4.00 11.49 0.27
N THR A 15 4.13 12.80 0.09
CA THR A 15 4.22 13.43 -1.23
C THR A 15 5.69 13.49 -1.67
N SER A 16 6.09 12.58 -2.55
CA SER A 16 7.40 12.65 -3.20
C SER A 16 7.31 13.47 -4.49
N VAL A 17 7.94 14.64 -4.49
CA VAL A 17 8.19 15.50 -5.66
C VAL A 17 9.12 14.74 -6.62
N LYS A 18 8.73 14.60 -7.89
CA LYS A 18 9.63 14.10 -8.95
C LYS A 18 10.30 15.29 -9.62
N ILE A 19 11.63 15.32 -9.54
CA ILE A 19 12.49 16.22 -10.33
C ILE A 19 12.66 15.56 -11.71
N GLU A 20 12.22 16.27 -12.75
CA GLU A 20 12.37 15.90 -14.16
C GLU A 20 13.84 16.09 -14.58
N SER A 21 14.42 15.15 -15.33
CA SER A 21 15.76 15.29 -15.91
C SER A 21 15.73 14.95 -17.39
N ASP A 22 16.03 15.98 -18.18
CA ASP A 22 16.14 16.03 -19.64
C ASP A 22 16.89 14.86 -20.30
N ARG A 23 16.36 14.36 -21.42
CA ARG A 23 17.16 13.77 -22.52
C ARG A 23 16.61 14.16 -23.88
N LYS A 24 17.28 15.12 -24.51
CA LYS A 24 17.14 15.55 -25.89
C LYS A 24 17.98 14.67 -26.82
N ARG A 25 17.38 13.99 -27.81
CA ARG A 25 18.06 13.63 -29.08
C ARG A 25 17.05 13.46 -30.23
N LYS A 26 17.51 13.82 -31.43
CA LYS A 26 16.79 14.41 -32.59
C LYS A 26 16.75 13.42 -33.78
N LYS A 27 15.80 13.65 -34.73
CA LYS A 27 15.84 13.31 -36.19
C LYS A 27 15.52 11.81 -36.53
N SER A 28 14.75 11.38 -37.54
CA SER A 28 14.15 11.96 -38.77
C SER A 28 12.97 11.10 -39.27
N SER A 29 12.15 11.74 -40.10
CA SER A 29 11.11 11.28 -41.04
C SER A 29 11.26 9.91 -41.74
N ILE A 30 10.17 9.11 -41.73
CA ILE A 30 9.68 8.37 -42.92
C ILE A 30 8.13 8.45 -42.95
N SER A 31 7.56 8.50 -44.15
CA SER A 31 6.21 8.94 -44.50
C SER A 31 5.16 7.83 -44.66
N SER A 32 3.89 8.25 -44.55
CA SER A 32 2.70 7.75 -45.28
C SER A 32 2.19 6.33 -45.04
N ALA A 33 1.12 6.21 -44.26
CA ALA A 33 -0.19 5.76 -44.75
C ALA A 33 -1.20 5.65 -43.58
N ASP A 34 -2.24 6.48 -43.68
CA ASP A 34 -3.63 6.26 -43.27
C ASP A 34 -3.94 5.14 -42.24
N ARG A 35 -4.38 5.54 -41.05
CA ARG A 35 -5.50 4.93 -40.28
C ARG A 35 -5.75 5.66 -38.97
N THR A 36 -6.80 6.47 -38.99
CA THR A 36 -7.72 6.82 -37.89
C THR A 36 -7.11 7.29 -36.56
N ASP A 37 -7.15 8.60 -36.40
CA ASP A 37 -7.21 9.34 -35.15
C ASP A 37 -8.17 8.68 -34.12
N LYS A 38 -7.59 8.14 -33.04
CA LYS A 38 -8.25 8.14 -31.72
C LYS A 38 -7.22 8.48 -30.67
N ASN A 39 -6.74 9.72 -30.73
CA ASN A 39 -6.13 10.38 -29.58
C ASN A 39 -7.23 10.69 -28.55
N LYS A 40 -7.74 9.66 -27.86
CA LYS A 40 -8.58 9.87 -26.68
C LYS A 40 -7.69 10.04 -25.46
N LYS A 41 -7.01 11.18 -25.42
CA LYS A 41 -6.49 11.82 -24.22
C LYS A 41 -7.67 11.94 -23.24
N LYS A 42 -7.86 10.93 -22.38
CA LYS A 42 -8.89 10.93 -21.33
C LYS A 42 -8.58 12.11 -20.42
N SER A 43 -9.30 13.21 -20.65
CA SER A 43 -9.37 14.34 -19.74
C SER A 43 -9.76 13.83 -18.35
N LYS A 44 -8.93 14.23 -17.40
CA LYS A 44 -8.92 13.84 -16.01
C LYS A 44 -10.16 14.41 -15.31
N MET A 45 -11.27 13.68 -15.36
CA MET A 45 -12.33 13.86 -14.35
C MET A 45 -11.71 13.48 -13.01
N SER A 46 -11.40 14.48 -12.19
CA SER A 46 -10.90 14.35 -10.83
C SER A 46 -11.98 13.75 -9.93
N SER A 47 -12.24 12.46 -10.10
CA SER A 47 -12.88 11.67 -9.05
C SER A 47 -11.89 11.62 -7.89
N ASP A 48 -12.30 12.04 -6.70
CA ASP A 48 -11.54 12.03 -5.45
C ASP A 48 -11.11 10.61 -5.08
N LYS A 49 -10.08 10.11 -5.77
CA LYS A 49 -9.54 8.77 -5.60
C LYS A 49 -8.35 8.85 -4.68
N VAL A 50 -8.51 8.35 -3.46
CA VAL A 50 -7.42 8.19 -2.51
C VAL A 50 -6.69 6.89 -2.79
N ARG A 51 -5.38 6.91 -2.60
CA ARG A 51 -4.57 5.70 -2.56
C ARG A 51 -4.12 5.50 -1.13
N ALA A 52 -4.24 4.28 -0.62
CA ALA A 52 -3.85 3.92 0.72
C ALA A 52 -2.98 2.66 0.71
N SER A 53 -2.07 2.60 1.67
CA SER A 53 -1.30 1.40 1.98
C SER A 53 -1.47 1.09 3.46
N HIS A 54 -1.33 -0.18 3.83
CA HIS A 54 -1.45 -0.57 5.24
C HIS A 54 -0.44 -1.65 5.64
N ILE A 55 -0.20 -1.74 6.94
CA ILE A 55 0.49 -2.85 7.59
C ILE A 55 -0.51 -3.48 8.55
N LEU A 56 -0.74 -4.78 8.40
CA LEU A 56 -1.66 -5.53 9.25
C LEU A 56 -0.85 -6.55 10.06
N ILE A 57 -0.92 -6.48 11.38
CA ILE A 57 -0.40 -7.53 12.27
C ILE A 57 -1.58 -8.24 12.90
N LYS A 58 -1.66 -9.56 12.72
CA LYS A 58 -2.71 -10.40 13.32
C LYS A 58 -2.30 -10.82 14.73
N HIS A 59 -3.30 -11.14 15.53
CA HIS A 59 -3.17 -11.60 16.90
C HIS A 59 -4.25 -12.64 17.21
N GLN A 60 -4.26 -13.24 18.40
CA GLN A 60 -5.18 -14.34 18.70
C GLN A 60 -6.67 -14.00 18.60
N GLY A 61 -7.01 -12.70 18.67
CA GLY A 61 -8.37 -12.19 18.56
C GLY A 61 -8.78 -11.87 17.11
N SER A 62 -7.89 -12.07 16.13
CA SER A 62 -8.21 -11.91 14.73
C SER A 62 -9.20 -12.98 14.29
N ARG A 63 -10.21 -12.58 13.49
CA ARG A 63 -11.22 -13.51 12.94
C ARG A 63 -10.59 -14.64 12.11
N ARG A 64 -9.54 -14.31 11.35
CA ARG A 64 -8.78 -15.26 10.55
C ARG A 64 -7.36 -15.31 11.07
N LYS A 65 -7.03 -16.39 11.77
CA LYS A 65 -5.72 -16.59 12.41
C LYS A 65 -4.64 -17.16 11.47
N ALA A 66 -4.91 -17.29 10.18
CA ALA A 66 -3.91 -17.70 9.19
C ALA A 66 -3.41 -16.48 8.38
N SER A 67 -2.12 -16.41 8.10
CA SER A 67 -1.54 -15.46 7.14
C SER A 67 -0.72 -16.18 6.07
N TRP A 68 -0.17 -15.43 5.12
CA TRP A 68 0.71 -16.01 4.10
C TRP A 68 2.04 -16.49 4.67
N LYS A 69 2.44 -15.97 5.84
CA LYS A 69 3.65 -16.38 6.56
C LYS A 69 3.41 -17.59 7.45
N ASP A 70 2.21 -17.63 8.02
CA ASP A 70 1.80 -18.66 8.97
C ASP A 70 0.44 -19.23 8.52
N PRO A 71 0.45 -20.23 7.62
CA PRO A 71 -0.78 -20.80 7.08
C PRO A 71 -1.58 -21.54 8.15
N GLU A 72 -0.91 -22.15 9.12
CA GLU A 72 -1.54 -22.86 10.25
C GLU A 72 -1.96 -21.92 11.39
N GLY A 73 -1.36 -20.73 11.47
CA GLY A 73 -1.78 -19.68 12.40
C GLY A 73 -1.26 -19.85 13.83
N GLN A 74 -0.26 -20.70 14.06
CA GLN A 74 0.30 -20.97 15.38
C GLN A 74 0.93 -19.73 16.02
N VAL A 75 1.70 -18.95 15.24
CA VAL A 75 2.32 -17.71 15.69
C VAL A 75 1.24 -16.66 16.00
N ILE A 76 0.24 -16.57 15.13
CA ILE A 76 -0.87 -15.61 15.29
C ILE A 76 -1.73 -15.95 16.51
N MET A 77 -1.93 -17.24 16.81
CA MET A 77 -2.65 -17.70 18.00
C MET A 77 -1.90 -17.41 19.30
N ASN A 78 -0.57 -17.42 19.27
CA ASN A 78 0.25 -17.10 20.44
C ASN A 78 0.49 -15.59 20.61
N THR A 79 0.23 -14.79 19.57
CA THR A 79 0.47 -13.35 19.58
C THR A 79 -0.68 -12.61 20.25
N THR A 80 -0.37 -11.93 21.36
CA THR A 80 -1.31 -11.10 22.12
C THR A 80 -1.67 -9.79 21.45
N ARG A 81 -2.84 -9.24 21.83
CA ARG A 81 -3.26 -7.91 21.37
C ARG A 81 -2.19 -6.87 21.72
N ASP A 82 -1.68 -6.91 22.95
CA ASP A 82 -0.66 -5.97 23.42
C ASP A 82 0.69 -6.17 22.72
N SER A 83 1.05 -7.43 22.43
CA SER A 83 2.24 -7.73 21.63
C SER A 83 2.12 -7.17 20.21
N ALA A 84 0.98 -7.40 19.54
CA ALA A 84 0.72 -6.86 18.21
C ALA A 84 0.72 -5.32 18.19
N VAL A 85 0.15 -4.68 19.21
CA VAL A 85 0.19 -3.21 19.37
C VAL A 85 1.62 -2.72 19.57
N SER A 86 2.41 -3.43 20.38
CA SER A 86 3.81 -3.06 20.64
C SER A 86 4.66 -3.21 19.38
N GLN A 87 4.47 -4.28 18.61
CA GLN A 87 5.11 -4.48 17.31
C GLN A 87 4.72 -3.36 16.33
N LEU A 88 3.43 -3.02 16.23
CA LEU A 88 2.99 -1.93 15.36
C LEU A 88 3.57 -0.57 15.76
N LYS A 89 3.70 -0.30 17.07
CA LYS A 89 4.32 0.94 17.56
C LYS A 89 5.80 1.00 17.19
N ALA A 90 6.55 -0.08 17.42
CA ALA A 90 7.97 -0.16 17.06
C ALA A 90 8.17 0.07 15.54
N LEU A 91 7.37 -0.61 14.71
CA LEU A 91 7.41 -0.44 13.26
C LEU A 91 7.06 1.00 12.84
N ARG A 92 6.05 1.61 13.49
CA ARG A 92 5.70 3.02 13.25
C ARG A 92 6.86 3.93 13.58
N ASP A 93 7.51 3.75 14.72
CA ASP A 93 8.61 4.60 15.17
C ASP A 93 9.83 4.46 14.24
N ASP A 94 10.12 3.25 13.75
CA ASP A 94 11.17 3.02 12.74
C ASP A 94 10.85 3.67 11.39
N ILE A 95 9.58 3.69 10.97
CA ILE A 95 9.14 4.37 9.75
C ILE A 95 9.21 5.89 9.93
N VAL A 96 8.73 6.42 11.06
CA VAL A 96 8.71 7.87 11.34
C VAL A 96 10.13 8.41 11.53
N SER A 97 11.02 7.64 12.15
CA SER A 97 12.44 7.99 12.27
C SER A 97 13.25 7.82 10.98
N GLY A 98 12.65 7.25 9.93
CA GLY A 98 13.28 7.06 8.62
C GLY A 98 14.28 5.91 8.58
N LYS A 99 14.33 5.04 9.60
CA LYS A 99 15.19 3.85 9.63
C LYS A 99 14.76 2.77 8.65
N ALA A 100 13.44 2.68 8.39
CA ALA A 100 12.86 1.71 7.48
C ALA A 100 11.81 2.38 6.57
N LYS A 101 11.68 1.89 5.33
CA LYS A 101 10.61 2.33 4.43
C LYS A 101 9.33 1.56 4.74
N PHE A 102 8.19 2.24 4.59
CA PHE A 102 6.88 1.63 4.79
C PHE A 102 6.68 0.38 3.92
N ASP A 103 7.06 0.44 2.65
CA ASP A 103 6.88 -0.66 1.69
C ASP A 103 7.66 -1.93 2.10
N ASP A 104 8.89 -1.75 2.59
CA ASP A 104 9.76 -2.84 3.03
C ASP A 104 9.20 -3.49 4.30
N VAL A 105 8.75 -2.66 5.26
CA VAL A 105 8.09 -3.15 6.48
C VAL A 105 6.79 -3.87 6.14
N ALA A 106 5.99 -3.35 5.22
CA ALA A 106 4.75 -3.99 4.81
C ALA A 106 4.99 -5.32 4.10
N ALA A 107 5.99 -5.42 3.22
CA ALA A 107 6.36 -6.67 2.59
C ALA A 107 6.92 -7.70 3.58
N GLY A 108 7.69 -7.23 4.57
CA GLY A 108 8.36 -8.05 5.56
C GLY A 108 7.48 -8.53 6.72
N TYR A 109 6.52 -7.72 7.18
CA TYR A 109 5.81 -7.96 8.44
C TYR A 109 4.29 -8.00 8.32
N SER A 110 3.68 -7.48 7.24
CA SER A 110 2.22 -7.46 7.12
C SER A 110 1.64 -8.87 6.85
N ASP A 111 0.62 -9.25 7.62
CA ASP A 111 -0.16 -10.47 7.48
C ASP A 111 -1.26 -10.38 6.41
N CYS A 112 -1.43 -9.21 5.78
CA CYS A 112 -2.34 -9.04 4.65
C CYS A 112 -1.69 -9.51 3.34
N SER A 113 -2.48 -9.99 2.39
CA SER A 113 -1.99 -10.34 1.05
C SER A 113 -1.44 -9.13 0.27
N SER A 114 -1.80 -7.91 0.67
CA SER A 114 -1.24 -6.65 0.15
C SER A 114 0.26 -6.51 0.42
N ALA A 115 0.83 -7.27 1.37
CA ALA A 115 2.27 -7.32 1.65
C ALA A 115 3.11 -7.50 0.37
N LYS A 116 2.65 -8.34 -0.57
CA LYS A 116 3.32 -8.59 -1.86
C LYS A 116 3.48 -7.33 -2.73
N ARG A 117 2.71 -6.28 -2.45
CA ARG A 117 2.73 -4.97 -3.14
C ARG A 117 3.12 -3.83 -2.20
N GLY A 118 3.92 -4.11 -1.16
CA GLY A 118 4.32 -3.10 -0.17
C GLY A 118 3.14 -2.56 0.64
N GLY A 119 2.09 -3.36 0.84
CA GLY A 119 0.91 -2.96 1.59
C GLY A 119 -0.11 -2.12 0.80
N ASP A 120 0.10 -1.90 -0.51
CA ASP A 120 -0.80 -1.10 -1.35
C ASP A 120 -2.19 -1.73 -1.46
N LEU A 121 -3.21 -0.93 -1.13
CA LEU A 121 -4.62 -1.28 -1.29
C LEU A 121 -5.16 -0.83 -2.65
N GLY A 122 -4.42 -0.01 -3.39
CA GLY A 122 -4.86 0.55 -4.66
C GLY A 122 -5.75 1.78 -4.49
N ARG A 123 -6.35 2.23 -5.60
CA ARG A 123 -7.17 3.44 -5.64
C ARG A 123 -8.58 3.14 -5.15
N HIS A 124 -8.97 3.80 -4.07
CA HIS A 124 -10.34 3.79 -3.56
C HIS A 124 -10.98 5.13 -3.89
N CYS A 125 -12.23 5.14 -4.34
CA CYS A 125 -13.00 6.38 -4.39
C CYS A 125 -13.29 6.81 -2.94
N GLY A 126 -12.88 8.02 -2.57
CA GLY A 126 -13.43 8.69 -1.41
C GLY A 126 -14.91 8.89 -1.68
N TYR A 127 -15.74 8.48 -0.72
CA TYR A 127 -17.19 8.65 -0.78
C TYR A 127 -17.57 10.13 -0.77
#